data_AF-A0A9X8DQY1-F1
#
_entry.id   AF-A0A9X8DQY1-F1
#
_cell.length_a   1.000
_cell.length_b   1.000
_cell.length_c   1.000
_cell.angle_alpha   90.00
_cell.angle_beta   90.00
_cell.angle_gamma   90.00
#
_symmetry.space_group_name_H-M   'P 1'
#
loop_
_entity.id
_entity.type
_entity.pdbx_description
1 polymer ?
#
loop_
_entity_poly.entity_id
_entity_poly.type
_entity_poly.pdbx_seq_one_letter_code
_entity_poly.pdbx_strand_id
1 'polypeptide(L)'
;VEKIRQAQSSSDRDELTVVLNALLWGVARGVVPQQEVLDALVEAGLGNNEAATATLADVLWVISNQAERMRDQGNGKEWANMCALVGEIHSRALVPPATLKSVLELEILHEAGISSEPTATIMKKVVRINTRNLYTQNKFNLLKEESEGFAKVLCLLHSDITCETLQASKQNLLSLIGTTWYFDLDPNRVLDLVLDAYEVHYTNECFMELLTEFKVDGIAHVLGFKFQFYARQNIPAPRSLFRLAATLIQHDLLTLAVVYPHLSPTKDAVVAAATQDRLDVVQHAKSYGKVNLNAKKPDDEHAAAADTSQDKHATNQLYGLIVGLLEVGATGPGFALIEWFTAQNVDPLQYKPLALQVCQFVHDLIDDMYAPLSLRSLRFASPSPDIPRRRRVVPSVQTVDAFVAQVVPKLHLIGAHLHHDQFLWTKLLRMLSPLDRLPPDT
;
A
#
# COMPACT_ATOMS: atom_id res chain seq x y z
N VAL A 1 9.73 69.19 4.73
CA VAL A 1 8.81 69.02 3.58
C VAL A 1 9.46 69.44 2.27
N GLU A 2 9.90 70.69 2.12
CA GLU A 2 10.42 71.23 0.84
C GLU A 2 11.66 70.49 0.30
N LYS A 3 12.62 70.15 1.17
CA LYS A 3 13.78 69.30 0.82
C LYS A 3 13.38 67.87 0.42
N ILE A 4 12.31 67.32 0.98
CA ILE A 4 11.81 65.98 0.65
C ILE A 4 11.13 66.01 -0.72
N ARG A 5 10.34 67.05 -1.02
CA ARG A 5 9.75 67.26 -2.35
C ARG A 5 10.82 67.52 -3.42
N GLN A 6 11.86 68.29 -3.11
CA GLN A 6 12.99 68.51 -4.02
C GLN A 6 13.74 67.21 -4.32
N ALA A 7 14.08 66.41 -3.30
CA ALA A 7 14.75 65.12 -3.46
C ALA A 7 13.89 64.07 -4.19
N GLN A 8 12.56 64.13 -4.08
CA GLN A 8 11.65 63.31 -4.89
C GLN A 8 11.65 63.74 -6.36
N SER A 9 11.77 65.04 -6.64
CA SER A 9 11.72 65.60 -8.00
C SER A 9 13.04 65.48 -8.77
N SER A 10 14.18 65.42 -8.08
CA SER A 10 15.51 65.40 -8.68
C SER A 10 15.95 64.02 -9.19
N SER A 11 15.18 62.94 -8.94
CA SER A 11 15.59 61.55 -9.20
C SER A 11 16.88 61.13 -8.45
N ASP A 12 17.36 61.95 -7.51
CA ASP A 12 18.59 61.72 -6.78
C ASP A 12 18.29 60.89 -5.52
N ARG A 13 18.32 59.56 -5.67
CA ARG A 13 17.99 58.61 -4.60
C ARG A 13 18.92 58.75 -3.39
N ASP A 14 20.16 59.19 -3.60
CA ASP A 14 21.17 59.35 -2.57
C ASP A 14 20.84 60.52 -1.63
N GLU A 15 20.31 61.62 -2.16
CA GLU A 15 19.87 62.75 -1.31
C GLU A 15 18.63 62.37 -0.48
N LEU A 16 17.68 61.65 -1.10
CA LEU A 16 16.48 61.18 -0.41
C LEU A 16 16.81 60.20 0.72
N THR A 17 17.70 59.22 0.48
CA THR A 17 18.13 58.25 1.50
C THR A 17 18.83 58.93 2.67
N VAL A 18 19.73 59.88 2.42
CA VAL A 18 20.45 60.60 3.49
C VAL A 18 19.49 61.44 4.33
N VAL A 19 18.56 62.16 3.70
CA VAL A 19 17.56 62.97 4.40
C VAL A 19 16.62 62.09 5.22
N LEU A 20 16.09 61.01 4.64
CA LEU A 20 15.22 60.07 5.36
C LEU A 20 15.97 59.39 6.52
N ASN A 21 17.23 59.00 6.32
CA ASN A 21 18.01 58.34 7.35
C ASN A 21 18.24 59.27 8.55
N ALA A 22 18.69 60.51 8.30
CA ALA A 22 18.91 61.50 9.36
C ALA A 22 17.62 61.81 10.15
N LEU A 23 16.48 61.91 9.47
CA LEU A 23 15.19 62.18 10.10
C LEU A 23 14.70 61.00 10.95
N LEU A 24 14.66 59.79 10.37
CA LEU A 24 14.18 58.59 11.06
C LEU A 24 15.09 58.19 12.23
N TRP A 25 16.41 58.36 12.09
CA TRP A 25 17.36 58.15 13.18
C TRP A 25 17.26 59.22 14.27
N GLY A 26 16.96 60.46 13.90
CA GLY A 26 16.65 61.55 14.84
C GLY A 26 15.40 61.25 15.69
N VAL A 27 14.39 60.63 15.10
CA VAL A 27 13.19 60.15 15.80
C VAL A 27 13.52 58.95 16.70
N ALA A 28 14.32 57.99 16.23
CA ALA A 28 14.77 56.86 17.03
C ALA A 28 15.44 57.31 18.35
N ARG A 29 16.34 58.29 18.26
CA ARG A 29 17.04 58.86 19.43
C ARG A 29 16.17 59.78 20.31
N GLY A 30 14.95 60.09 19.89
CA GLY A 30 14.05 61.02 20.60
C GLY A 30 14.46 62.49 20.51
N VAL A 31 15.32 62.85 19.55
CA VAL A 31 15.77 64.24 19.32
C VAL A 31 14.72 65.02 18.54
N VAL A 32 13.93 64.32 17.71
CA VAL A 32 12.89 64.91 16.85
C VAL A 32 11.53 64.29 17.22
N PRO A 33 10.46 65.10 17.35
CA PRO A 33 9.12 64.57 17.63
C PRO A 33 8.60 63.71 16.47
N GLN A 34 8.08 62.53 16.80
CA GLN A 34 7.61 61.52 15.85
C GLN A 34 6.48 62.05 14.95
N GLN A 35 5.54 62.83 15.49
CA GLN A 35 4.37 63.32 14.76
C GLN A 35 4.73 64.32 13.66
N GLU A 36 5.66 65.24 13.91
CA GLU A 36 6.08 66.24 12.90
C GLU A 36 6.76 65.59 11.69
N VAL A 37 7.54 64.52 11.91
CA VAL A 37 8.19 63.78 10.83
C VAL A 37 7.17 62.99 10.02
N LEU A 38 6.21 62.34 10.67
CA LEU A 38 5.15 61.60 9.97
C LEU A 38 4.24 62.53 9.17
N ASP A 39 3.88 63.70 9.71
CA ASP A 39 3.09 64.70 9.00
C ASP A 39 3.88 65.25 7.80
N ALA A 40 5.18 65.49 7.96
CA ALA A 40 6.04 65.91 6.87
C ALA A 40 6.19 64.86 5.76
N LEU A 41 6.16 63.56 6.10
CA LEU A 41 6.19 62.45 5.13
C LEU A 41 4.87 62.31 4.36
N VAL A 42 3.74 62.51 5.03
CA VAL A 42 2.40 62.53 4.41
C VAL A 42 2.25 63.76 3.51
N GLU A 43 2.65 64.94 3.98
CA GLU A 43 2.57 66.19 3.21
C GLU A 43 3.53 66.21 2.01
N ALA A 44 4.62 65.46 2.09
CA ALA A 44 5.53 65.23 0.98
C ALA A 44 5.04 64.12 0.01
N GLY A 45 3.90 63.47 0.27
CA GLY A 45 3.27 62.55 -0.68
C GLY A 45 4.07 61.28 -0.98
N LEU A 46 4.92 60.80 -0.06
CA LEU A 46 5.77 59.62 -0.30
C LEU A 46 4.96 58.36 -0.68
N GLY A 47 3.74 58.20 -0.14
CA GLY A 47 2.88 57.05 -0.43
C GLY A 47 2.44 56.96 -1.90
N ASN A 48 2.55 58.04 -2.68
CA ASN A 48 2.12 58.08 -4.08
C ASN A 48 3.22 57.66 -5.07
N ASN A 49 4.48 57.49 -4.61
CA ASN A 49 5.62 57.17 -5.46
C ASN A 49 6.28 55.86 -5.00
N GLU A 50 6.17 54.82 -5.83
CA GLU A 50 6.67 53.47 -5.54
C GLU A 50 8.19 53.42 -5.29
N ALA A 51 8.98 54.26 -5.96
CA ALA A 51 10.43 54.33 -5.73
C ALA A 51 10.77 54.98 -4.38
N ALA A 52 9.97 55.96 -3.93
CA ALA A 52 10.16 56.63 -2.65
C ALA A 52 9.72 55.73 -1.48
N THR A 53 8.65 54.93 -1.65
CA THR A 53 8.22 53.96 -0.64
C THR A 53 9.22 52.81 -0.48
N ALA A 54 9.82 52.32 -1.56
CA ALA A 54 10.90 51.34 -1.50
C ALA A 54 12.14 51.89 -0.77
N THR A 55 12.56 53.11 -1.12
CA THR A 55 13.69 53.80 -0.47
C THR A 55 13.42 54.01 1.03
N LEU A 56 12.19 54.36 1.41
CA LEU A 56 11.79 54.48 2.80
C LEU A 56 11.84 53.14 3.53
N ALA A 57 11.42 52.04 2.89
CA ALA A 57 11.48 50.69 3.47
C ALA A 57 12.93 50.23 3.70
N ASP A 58 13.83 50.51 2.75
CA ASP A 58 15.25 50.20 2.87
C ASP A 58 15.91 50.98 4.02
N VAL A 59 15.60 52.28 4.14
CA VAL A 59 16.11 53.10 5.26
C VAL A 59 15.55 52.61 6.60
N LEU A 60 14.26 52.24 6.66
CA LEU A 60 13.65 51.65 7.85
C LEU A 60 14.34 50.34 8.26
N TRP A 61 14.74 49.50 7.30
CA TRP A 61 15.51 48.29 7.58
C TRP A 61 16.88 48.57 8.19
N VAL A 62 17.64 49.49 7.61
CA VAL A 62 18.98 49.84 8.12
C VAL A 62 18.89 50.37 9.55
N ILE A 63 17.93 51.26 9.80
CA ILE A 63 17.74 51.92 11.09
C ILE A 63 17.19 50.97 12.14
N SER A 64 16.25 50.08 11.78
CA SER A 64 15.73 49.05 12.70
C SER A 64 16.83 48.10 13.16
N ASN A 65 17.68 47.61 12.25
CA ASN A 65 18.84 46.79 12.59
C ASN A 65 19.85 47.53 13.48
N GLN A 66 20.02 48.84 13.26
CA GLN A 66 20.89 49.66 14.10
C GLN A 66 20.30 49.86 15.50
N ALA A 67 18.99 50.06 15.62
CA ALA A 67 18.29 50.17 16.89
C ALA A 67 18.30 48.85 17.68
N GLU A 68 18.19 47.71 16.99
CA GLU A 68 18.28 46.37 17.59
C GLU A 68 19.65 46.12 18.23
N ARG A 69 20.73 46.43 17.50
CA ARG A 69 22.09 46.33 18.05
C ARG A 69 22.32 47.21 19.27
N MET A 70 21.65 48.36 19.35
CA MET A 70 21.74 49.28 20.50
C MET A 70 20.91 48.78 21.70
N ARG A 71 19.79 48.09 21.45
CA ARG A 71 18.99 47.39 22.47
C ARG A 71 19.83 46.29 23.14
N ASP A 72 20.55 45.50 22.36
CA ASP A 72 21.45 44.45 22.87
C ASP A 72 22.59 45.01 23.74
N GLN A 73 22.97 46.27 23.53
CA GLN A 73 23.98 46.99 24.31
C GLN A 73 23.41 47.68 25.57
N GLY A 74 22.09 47.56 25.84
CA GLY A 74 21.44 48.05 27.05
C GLY A 74 20.60 49.32 26.89
N ASN A 75 20.56 49.93 25.70
CA ASN A 75 19.75 51.11 25.40
C ASN A 75 18.47 50.72 24.64
N GLY A 76 17.38 50.45 25.37
CA GLY A 76 16.10 50.00 24.80
C GLY A 76 15.14 51.12 24.36
N LYS A 77 15.47 52.40 24.59
CA LYS A 77 14.58 53.53 24.24
C LYS A 77 14.46 53.71 22.73
N GLU A 78 15.58 53.59 22.04
CA GLU A 78 15.71 53.79 20.60
C GLU A 78 14.91 52.74 19.82
N TRP A 79 14.89 51.50 20.32
CA TRP A 79 14.09 50.40 19.80
C TRP A 79 12.58 50.61 19.99
N ALA A 80 12.15 51.02 21.19
CA ALA A 80 10.74 51.30 21.46
C ALA A 80 10.19 52.45 20.59
N ASN A 81 10.97 53.52 20.42
CA ASN A 81 10.64 54.64 19.53
C ASN A 81 10.55 54.19 18.07
N MET A 82 11.42 53.27 17.64
CA MET A 82 11.38 52.71 16.29
C MET A 82 10.14 51.84 16.06
N CYS A 83 9.76 51.00 17.04
CA CYS A 83 8.55 50.19 16.95
C CYS A 83 7.28 51.06 16.85
N ALA A 84 7.22 52.13 17.65
CA ALA A 84 6.14 53.11 17.58
C ALA A 84 6.10 53.82 16.21
N LEU A 85 7.27 54.18 15.67
CA LEU A 85 7.39 54.80 14.36
C LEU A 85 6.91 53.88 13.24
N VAL A 86 7.33 52.62 13.25
CA VAL A 86 6.92 51.61 12.26
C VAL A 86 5.41 51.33 12.35
N GLY A 87 4.84 51.27 13.55
CA GLY A 87 3.40 51.12 13.77
C GLY A 87 2.59 52.29 13.20
N GLU A 88 3.06 53.53 13.39
CA GLU A 88 2.42 54.73 12.84
C GLU A 88 2.61 54.88 11.32
N ILE A 89 3.74 54.44 10.76
CA ILE A 89 3.94 54.37 9.31
C ILE A 89 2.95 53.38 8.68
N HIS A 90 2.70 52.26 9.37
CA HIS A 90 1.70 51.29 8.95
C HIS A 90 0.27 51.84 9.07
N SER A 91 -0.10 52.50 10.18
CA SER A 91 -1.44 53.06 10.38
C SER A 91 -1.79 54.14 9.35
N ARG A 92 -0.80 54.94 8.93
CA ARG A 92 -0.94 56.00 7.93
C ARG A 92 -0.81 55.52 6.48
N ALA A 93 -0.63 54.21 6.26
CA ALA A 93 -0.49 53.59 4.94
C ALA A 93 0.60 54.21 4.04
N LEU A 94 1.69 54.70 4.64
CA LEU A 94 2.81 55.30 3.91
C LEU A 94 3.63 54.26 3.11
N VAL A 95 3.64 53.01 3.58
CA VAL A 95 4.29 51.87 2.91
C VAL A 95 3.32 50.69 2.88
N PRO A 96 3.20 49.97 1.74
CA PRO A 96 2.38 48.76 1.67
C PRO A 96 2.80 47.71 2.71
N PRO A 97 1.84 47.02 3.35
CA PRO A 97 2.14 46.02 4.38
C PRO A 97 2.94 44.83 3.86
N ALA A 98 2.84 44.51 2.57
CA ALA A 98 3.64 43.45 1.94
C ALA A 98 5.13 43.79 1.93
N THR A 99 5.48 45.04 1.58
CA THR A 99 6.86 45.53 1.52
C THR A 99 7.50 45.61 2.91
N LEU A 100 6.75 46.07 3.91
CA LEU A 100 7.23 46.08 5.31
C LEU A 100 7.50 44.66 5.81
N LYS A 101 6.62 43.69 5.50
CA LYS A 101 6.79 42.28 5.90
C LYS A 101 7.91 41.54 5.17
N SER A 102 8.26 41.96 3.95
CA SER A 102 9.36 41.34 3.19
C SER A 102 10.73 41.86 3.60
N VAL A 103 10.80 43.08 4.13
CA VAL A 103 12.06 43.78 4.41
C VAL A 103 12.40 43.72 5.90
N LEU A 104 11.45 43.99 6.80
CA LEU A 104 11.72 44.11 8.24
C LEU A 104 11.85 42.75 8.94
N GLU A 105 12.61 42.74 10.05
CA GLU A 105 12.78 41.56 10.89
C GLU A 105 11.51 41.21 11.70
N LEU A 106 11.42 39.95 12.14
CA LEU A 106 10.24 39.41 12.80
C LEU A 106 9.93 40.08 14.15
N GLU A 107 10.97 40.51 14.89
CA GLU A 107 10.82 41.14 16.22
C GLU A 107 10.13 42.51 16.12
N ILE A 108 10.63 43.39 15.24
CA ILE A 108 10.04 44.71 15.06
C ILE A 108 8.62 44.63 14.47
N LEU A 109 8.36 43.66 13.59
CA LEU A 109 7.01 43.43 13.05
C LEU A 109 6.01 43.02 14.12
N HIS A 110 6.43 42.27 15.13
CA HIS A 110 5.59 41.87 16.26
C HIS A 110 5.38 43.03 17.23
N GLU A 111 6.45 43.71 17.65
CA GLU A 111 6.38 44.81 18.61
C GLU A 111 5.69 46.06 18.05
N ALA A 112 5.78 46.30 16.73
CA ALA A 112 5.03 47.36 16.04
C ALA A 112 3.56 46.99 15.75
N GLY A 113 3.10 45.79 16.12
CA GLY A 113 1.72 45.35 15.94
C GLY A 113 1.32 45.00 14.49
N ILE A 114 2.29 44.90 13.57
CA ILE A 114 2.05 44.54 12.15
C ILE A 114 1.84 43.03 11.99
N SER A 115 2.46 42.23 12.86
CA SER A 115 2.26 40.79 12.98
C SER A 115 1.50 40.45 14.26
N SER A 116 0.31 39.85 14.11
CA SER A 116 -0.49 39.35 15.23
C SER A 116 0.13 38.14 15.94
N GLU A 117 1.07 37.43 15.30
CA GLU A 117 1.67 36.22 15.86
C GLU A 117 3.04 36.50 16.49
N PRO A 118 3.35 35.88 17.65
CA PRO A 118 4.69 35.97 18.25
C PRO A 118 5.78 35.42 17.32
N THR A 119 6.97 36.02 17.39
CA THR A 119 8.14 35.64 16.58
C THR A 119 8.49 34.16 16.66
N ALA A 120 8.46 33.58 17.87
CA ALA A 120 8.73 32.17 18.10
C ALA A 120 7.74 31.24 17.36
N THR A 121 6.48 31.65 17.20
CA THR A 121 5.46 30.89 16.47
C THR A 121 5.75 30.89 14.97
N ILE A 122 6.16 32.05 14.44
CA ILE A 122 6.52 32.18 13.02
C ILE A 122 7.78 31.38 12.72
N MET A 123 8.80 31.44 13.57
CA MET A 123 10.02 30.61 13.42
C MET A 123 9.70 29.11 13.42
N LYS A 124 8.81 28.64 14.30
CA LYS A 124 8.34 27.24 14.27
C LYS A 124 7.63 26.89 12.95
N LYS A 125 6.84 27.80 12.39
CA LYS A 125 6.19 27.61 11.08
C LYS A 125 7.23 27.59 9.95
N VAL A 126 8.22 28.49 9.98
CA VAL A 126 9.32 28.53 9.01
C VAL A 126 10.10 27.22 9.03
N VAL A 127 10.45 26.71 10.22
CA VAL A 127 11.11 25.40 10.36
C VAL A 127 10.24 24.31 9.77
N ARG A 128 8.94 24.25 10.09
CA ARG A 128 8.02 23.25 9.51
C ARG A 128 7.94 23.34 7.99
N ILE A 129 7.87 24.56 7.43
CA ILE A 129 7.80 24.78 5.97
C ILE A 129 9.11 24.36 5.31
N ASN A 130 10.26 24.76 5.86
CA ASN A 130 11.57 24.39 5.33
C ASN A 130 11.79 22.88 5.43
N THR A 131 11.49 22.27 6.58
CA THR A 131 11.55 20.81 6.75
C THR A 131 10.62 20.12 5.74
N ARG A 132 9.39 20.61 5.55
CA ARG A 132 8.50 20.06 4.53
C ARG A 132 9.13 20.18 3.15
N ASN A 133 9.50 21.37 2.71
CA ASN A 133 10.08 21.61 1.38
C ASN A 133 11.36 20.81 1.11
N LEU A 134 12.18 20.56 2.14
CA LEU A 134 13.46 19.84 1.99
C LEU A 134 13.30 18.32 2.06
N TYR A 135 12.35 17.80 2.84
CA TYR A 135 12.23 16.37 3.13
C TYR A 135 11.00 15.69 2.53
N THR A 136 10.00 16.43 2.03
CA THR A 136 8.90 15.81 1.28
C THR A 136 9.37 15.50 -0.13
N GLN A 137 9.51 14.21 -0.43
CA GLN A 137 9.57 13.75 -1.81
C GLN A 137 8.17 13.87 -2.40
N ASN A 138 8.03 14.55 -3.53
CA ASN A 138 6.79 14.52 -4.31
C ASN A 138 6.76 13.15 -4.99
N LYS A 139 6.14 12.16 -4.35
CA LYS A 139 5.84 10.86 -4.97
C LYS A 139 4.35 10.68 -4.99
N PHE A 140 3.80 10.45 -6.17
CA PHE A 140 2.36 10.32 -6.35
C PHE A 140 1.94 8.88 -6.13
N ASN A 141 1.21 8.65 -5.05
CA ASN A 141 0.76 7.33 -4.63
C ASN A 141 -0.71 7.07 -5.03
N LEU A 142 -1.49 8.13 -5.25
CA LEU A 142 -2.91 8.00 -5.59
C LEU A 142 -3.12 8.12 -7.09
N LEU A 143 -3.99 7.26 -7.64
CA LEU A 143 -4.30 7.25 -9.08
C LEU A 143 -4.85 8.59 -9.60
N LYS A 144 -5.49 9.38 -8.72
CA LYS A 144 -6.06 10.70 -9.06
C LYS A 144 -5.03 11.82 -9.13
N GLU A 145 -3.85 11.61 -8.54
CA GLU A 145 -2.79 12.62 -8.53
C GLU A 145 -2.12 12.67 -9.91
N GLU A 146 -1.73 11.49 -10.43
CA GLU A 146 -1.06 11.37 -11.74
C GLU A 146 -1.72 10.31 -12.62
N SER A 147 -2.93 10.61 -13.09
CA SER A 147 -3.73 9.66 -13.88
C SER A 147 -3.07 9.23 -15.19
N GLU A 148 -2.27 10.11 -15.82
CA GLU A 148 -1.57 9.79 -17.07
C GLU A 148 -0.43 8.78 -16.84
N GLY A 149 0.38 8.99 -15.80
CA GLY A 149 1.48 8.10 -15.45
C GLY A 149 0.97 6.69 -15.15
N PHE A 150 -0.06 6.56 -14.31
CA PHE A 150 -0.65 5.26 -14.00
C PHE A 150 -1.36 4.61 -15.19
N ALA A 151 -2.01 5.38 -16.06
CA ALA A 151 -2.61 4.84 -17.29
C ALA A 151 -1.55 4.24 -18.22
N LYS A 152 -0.39 4.90 -18.38
CA LYS A 152 0.73 4.38 -19.18
C LYS A 152 1.31 3.09 -18.59
N VAL A 153 1.47 3.02 -17.26
CA VAL A 153 1.87 1.78 -16.57
C VAL A 153 0.86 0.66 -16.85
N LEU A 154 -0.44 0.93 -16.70
CA LEU A 154 -1.47 -0.08 -16.91
C LEU A 154 -1.50 -0.58 -18.36
N CYS A 155 -1.38 0.31 -19.35
CA CYS A 155 -1.29 -0.05 -20.76
C CYS A 155 -0.06 -0.90 -21.06
N LEU A 156 1.09 -0.58 -20.47
CA LEU A 156 2.31 -1.38 -20.61
C LEU A 156 2.13 -2.79 -20.04
N LEU A 157 1.52 -2.90 -18.87
CA LEU A 157 1.33 -4.20 -18.19
C LEU A 157 0.32 -5.12 -18.90
N HIS A 158 -0.67 -4.54 -19.59
CA HIS A 158 -1.65 -5.30 -20.37
C HIS A 158 -1.26 -5.47 -21.84
N SER A 159 -0.15 -4.87 -22.28
CA SER A 159 0.46 -5.28 -23.55
C SER A 159 1.14 -6.63 -23.33
N ASP A 160 0.93 -7.60 -24.23
CA ASP A 160 1.46 -8.96 -24.06
C ASP A 160 2.99 -8.93 -23.83
N ILE A 161 3.40 -9.14 -22.58
CA ILE A 161 4.80 -9.15 -22.18
C ILE A 161 5.37 -10.51 -22.57
N THR A 162 6.16 -10.55 -23.64
CA THR A 162 6.85 -11.76 -24.08
C THR A 162 8.32 -11.68 -23.68
N CYS A 163 9.03 -12.81 -23.73
CA CYS A 163 10.46 -12.87 -23.44
C CYS A 163 11.29 -11.88 -24.28
N GLU A 164 10.83 -11.58 -25.50
CA GLU A 164 11.49 -10.63 -26.41
C GLU A 164 11.28 -9.17 -25.99
N THR A 165 10.09 -8.83 -25.49
CA THR A 165 9.74 -7.46 -25.09
C THR A 165 10.08 -7.15 -23.63
N LEU A 166 10.38 -8.17 -22.83
CA LEU A 166 10.60 -8.07 -21.39
C LEU A 166 11.62 -7.01 -20.98
N GLN A 167 12.80 -6.97 -21.61
CA GLN A 167 13.82 -5.97 -21.28
C GLN A 167 13.36 -4.54 -21.59
N ALA A 168 12.66 -4.35 -22.71
CA ALA A 168 12.09 -3.06 -23.07
C ALA A 168 10.98 -2.65 -22.09
N SER A 169 10.07 -3.57 -21.75
CA SER A 169 8.99 -3.33 -20.78
C SER A 169 9.53 -3.01 -19.39
N LYS A 170 10.59 -3.72 -18.96
CA LYS A 170 11.31 -3.45 -17.71
C LYS A 170 11.91 -2.05 -17.68
N GLN A 171 12.64 -1.67 -18.73
CA GLN A 171 13.21 -0.33 -18.85
C GLN A 171 12.13 0.75 -18.90
N ASN A 172 11.04 0.51 -19.63
CA ASN A 172 9.90 1.43 -19.71
C ASN A 172 9.22 1.60 -18.35
N LEU A 173 9.00 0.50 -17.62
CA LEU A 173 8.41 0.54 -16.29
C LEU A 173 9.30 1.30 -15.29
N LEU A 174 10.60 1.03 -15.29
CA LEU A 174 11.57 1.78 -14.48
C LEU A 174 11.63 3.26 -14.89
N SER A 175 11.49 3.56 -16.19
CA SER A 175 11.43 4.94 -16.67
C SER A 175 10.19 5.68 -16.19
N LEU A 176 9.06 5.00 -15.99
CA LEU A 176 7.82 5.59 -15.47
C LEU A 176 7.87 5.81 -13.94
N ILE A 177 8.63 4.99 -13.22
CA ILE A 177 8.84 5.11 -11.76
C ILE A 177 9.94 6.13 -11.43
N GLY A 178 11.02 6.15 -12.21
CA GLY A 178 12.26 6.85 -11.88
C GLY A 178 12.25 8.35 -12.17
N THR A 179 13.18 9.06 -11.52
CA THR A 179 13.47 10.50 -11.66
C THR A 179 13.85 10.95 -13.08
N THR A 180 13.94 10.02 -14.03
CA THR A 180 14.31 10.28 -15.43
C THR A 180 13.10 10.65 -16.29
N TRP A 181 11.86 10.47 -15.79
CA TRP A 181 10.63 10.93 -16.44
C TRP A 181 9.69 11.67 -15.47
N TYR A 182 8.82 12.51 -16.03
CA TYR A 182 8.09 13.63 -15.40
C TYR A 182 7.04 13.27 -14.33
N PHE A 183 6.68 11.99 -14.13
CA PHE A 183 5.47 11.62 -13.37
C PHE A 183 5.70 11.27 -11.90
N ASP A 184 6.94 11.17 -11.42
CA ASP A 184 7.29 10.91 -10.00
C ASP A 184 6.37 9.90 -9.28
N LEU A 185 6.10 8.75 -9.91
CA LEU A 185 5.16 7.76 -9.38
C LEU A 185 5.71 7.03 -8.15
N ASP A 186 4.85 6.68 -7.19
CA ASP A 186 5.26 5.86 -6.04
C ASP A 186 5.58 4.41 -6.46
N PRO A 187 6.78 3.88 -6.17
CA PRO A 187 7.17 2.53 -6.56
C PRO A 187 6.29 1.43 -5.95
N ASN A 188 5.76 1.62 -4.74
CA ASN A 188 4.90 0.61 -4.11
C ASN A 188 3.53 0.57 -4.79
N ARG A 189 3.03 1.72 -5.26
CA ARG A 189 1.79 1.77 -6.05
C ARG A 189 1.96 1.13 -7.41
N VAL A 190 3.09 1.33 -8.07
CA VAL A 190 3.37 0.65 -9.33
C VAL A 190 3.53 -0.85 -9.12
N LEU A 191 4.20 -1.28 -8.05
CA LEU A 191 4.28 -2.68 -7.66
C LEU A 191 2.89 -3.31 -7.45
N ASP A 192 1.97 -2.61 -6.79
CA ASP A 192 0.58 -3.06 -6.62
C ASP A 192 -0.10 -3.33 -7.98
N LEU A 193 0.09 -2.45 -8.96
CA LEU A 193 -0.43 -2.63 -10.32
C LEU A 193 0.24 -3.79 -11.07
N VAL A 194 1.54 -4.00 -10.87
CA VAL A 194 2.26 -5.15 -11.46
C VAL A 194 1.72 -6.46 -10.90
N LEU A 195 1.47 -6.52 -9.58
CA LEU A 195 0.88 -7.68 -8.93
C LEU A 195 -0.55 -7.93 -9.42
N ASP A 196 -1.36 -6.87 -9.60
CA ASP A 196 -2.71 -6.98 -10.17
C ASP A 196 -2.68 -7.53 -11.62
N ALA A 197 -1.76 -7.04 -12.45
CA ALA A 197 -1.59 -7.57 -13.81
C ALA A 197 -1.13 -9.03 -13.81
N TYR A 198 -0.24 -9.40 -12.89
CA TYR A 198 0.22 -10.79 -12.77
C TYR A 198 -0.87 -11.73 -12.23
N GLU A 199 -1.78 -11.24 -11.37
CA GLU A 199 -2.96 -11.98 -10.93
C GLU A 199 -3.87 -12.38 -12.10
N VAL A 200 -4.03 -11.49 -13.09
CA VAL A 200 -4.78 -11.76 -14.32
C VAL A 200 -4.03 -12.72 -15.24
N HIS A 201 -2.72 -12.53 -15.39
CA HIS A 201 -1.87 -13.27 -16.32
C HIS A 201 -0.92 -14.27 -15.63
N TYR A 202 -1.44 -15.08 -14.69
CA TYR A 202 -0.64 -15.97 -13.83
C TYR A 202 0.22 -17.02 -14.56
N THR A 203 -0.05 -17.29 -15.84
CA THR A 203 0.72 -18.25 -16.65
C THR A 203 2.00 -17.66 -17.23
N ASN A 204 2.12 -16.33 -17.24
CA ASN A 204 3.24 -15.66 -17.85
C ASN A 204 4.37 -15.46 -16.84
N GLU A 205 5.42 -16.27 -16.98
CA GLU A 205 6.62 -16.22 -16.13
C GLU A 205 7.41 -14.91 -16.30
N CYS A 206 7.19 -14.13 -17.37
CA CYS A 206 7.90 -12.87 -17.60
C CYS A 206 7.62 -11.81 -16.53
N PHE A 207 6.43 -11.84 -15.90
CA PHE A 207 6.11 -10.95 -14.79
C PHE A 207 7.00 -11.21 -13.56
N MET A 208 7.51 -12.43 -13.39
CA MET A 208 8.45 -12.75 -12.31
C MET A 208 9.75 -11.97 -12.44
N GLU A 209 10.29 -11.84 -13.66
CA GLU A 209 11.49 -11.05 -13.93
C GLU A 209 11.26 -9.54 -13.76
N LEU A 210 10.03 -9.06 -13.88
CA LEU A 210 9.70 -7.67 -13.56
C LEU A 210 9.68 -7.43 -12.05
N LEU A 211 9.22 -8.41 -11.28
CA LEU A 211 9.15 -8.31 -9.81
C LEU A 211 10.53 -8.28 -9.15
N THR A 212 11.57 -8.83 -9.78
CA THR A 212 12.94 -8.80 -9.22
C THR A 212 13.52 -7.39 -9.11
N GLU A 213 12.98 -6.41 -9.83
CA GLU A 213 13.40 -5.00 -9.75
C GLU A 213 12.88 -4.29 -8.50
N PHE A 214 11.84 -4.85 -7.87
CA PHE A 214 11.23 -4.28 -6.69
C PHE A 214 11.82 -4.87 -5.42
N LYS A 215 11.72 -4.13 -4.32
CA LYS A 215 12.15 -4.62 -3.00
C LYS A 215 11.22 -5.74 -2.54
N VAL A 216 11.80 -6.85 -2.10
CA VAL A 216 11.06 -8.02 -1.58
C VAL A 216 10.11 -7.64 -0.43
N ASP A 217 10.56 -6.77 0.48
CA ASP A 217 9.73 -6.28 1.59
C ASP A 217 8.47 -5.53 1.09
N GLY A 218 8.58 -4.82 -0.04
CA GLY A 218 7.45 -4.14 -0.67
C GLY A 218 6.41 -5.13 -1.16
N ILE A 219 6.83 -6.24 -1.77
CA ILE A 219 5.95 -7.30 -2.28
C ILE A 219 5.17 -7.92 -1.12
N ALA A 220 5.86 -8.27 -0.03
CA ALA A 220 5.25 -8.82 1.17
C ALA A 220 4.19 -7.90 1.78
N HIS A 221 4.51 -6.60 1.94
CA HIS A 221 3.58 -5.64 2.52
C HIS A 221 2.36 -5.37 1.65
N VAL A 222 2.53 -5.23 0.32
CA VAL A 222 1.42 -5.01 -0.62
C VAL A 222 0.48 -6.22 -0.64
N LEU A 223 1.04 -7.43 -0.73
CA LEU A 223 0.27 -8.67 -0.68
C LEU A 223 -0.47 -8.81 0.65
N GLY A 224 0.22 -8.51 1.75
CA GLY A 224 -0.37 -8.53 3.09
C GLY A 224 -1.51 -7.52 3.24
N PHE A 225 -1.38 -6.33 2.67
CA PHE A 225 -2.44 -5.32 2.66
C PHE A 225 -3.67 -5.80 1.89
N LYS A 226 -3.50 -6.47 0.74
CA LYS A 226 -4.61 -7.10 -0.01
C LYS A 226 -5.33 -8.16 0.83
N PHE A 227 -4.60 -9.06 1.49
CA PHE A 227 -5.23 -10.06 2.36
C PHE A 227 -5.97 -9.44 3.55
N GLN A 228 -5.39 -8.42 4.19
CA GLN A 228 -6.04 -7.70 5.28
C GLN A 228 -7.29 -6.94 4.81
N PHE A 229 -7.31 -6.44 3.57
CA PHE A 229 -8.50 -5.80 3.01
C PHE A 229 -9.69 -6.77 2.96
N TYR A 230 -9.50 -7.98 2.42
CA TYR A 230 -10.55 -9.01 2.39
C TYR A 230 -10.96 -9.48 3.80
N ALA A 231 -9.98 -9.64 4.70
CA ALA A 231 -10.24 -10.03 6.08
C ALA A 231 -11.09 -8.99 6.83
N ARG A 232 -10.78 -7.69 6.66
CA ARG A 232 -11.54 -6.59 7.30
C ARG A 232 -12.96 -6.49 6.77
N GLN A 233 -13.17 -6.78 5.50
CA GLN A 233 -14.51 -6.79 4.90
C GLN A 233 -15.29 -8.08 5.17
N ASN A 234 -14.65 -9.09 5.78
CA ASN A 234 -15.20 -10.43 5.99
C ASN A 234 -15.70 -11.08 4.68
N ILE A 235 -15.01 -10.78 3.56
CA ILE A 235 -15.29 -11.33 2.24
C ILE A 235 -14.24 -12.41 1.95
N PRO A 236 -14.63 -13.57 1.39
CA PRO A 236 -13.65 -14.58 0.97
C PRO A 236 -12.71 -14.00 -0.07
N ALA A 237 -11.40 -14.12 0.17
CA ALA A 237 -10.40 -13.64 -0.78
C ALA A 237 -10.45 -14.45 -2.09
N PRO A 238 -10.20 -13.82 -3.24
CA PRO A 238 -10.31 -14.47 -4.54
C PRO A 238 -9.24 -15.55 -4.71
N ARG A 239 -9.57 -16.60 -5.49
CA ARG A 239 -8.65 -17.72 -5.78
C ARG A 239 -7.39 -17.28 -6.52
N SER A 240 -7.50 -16.27 -7.36
CA SER A 240 -6.41 -15.69 -8.14
C SER A 240 -5.33 -15.06 -7.25
N LEU A 241 -5.72 -14.38 -6.17
CA LEU A 241 -4.79 -13.84 -5.18
C LEU A 241 -4.03 -14.95 -4.43
N PHE A 242 -4.70 -16.03 -4.06
CA PHE A 242 -4.02 -17.19 -3.43
C PHE A 242 -3.05 -17.87 -4.41
N ARG A 243 -3.41 -17.94 -5.69
CA ARG A 243 -2.53 -18.47 -6.74
C ARG A 243 -1.30 -17.59 -6.93
N LEU A 244 -1.48 -16.27 -6.96
CA LEU A 244 -0.37 -15.30 -7.01
C LEU A 244 0.56 -15.45 -5.80
N ALA A 245 0.02 -15.53 -4.59
CA ALA A 245 0.85 -15.76 -3.40
C ALA A 245 1.64 -17.08 -3.50
N ALA A 246 1.00 -18.13 -4.02
CA ALA A 246 1.64 -19.43 -4.21
C ALA A 246 2.73 -19.43 -5.29
N THR A 247 2.55 -18.72 -6.42
CA THR A 247 3.61 -18.58 -7.44
C THR A 247 4.82 -17.86 -6.87
N LEU A 248 4.61 -16.76 -6.13
CA LEU A 248 5.71 -16.03 -5.49
C LEU A 248 6.48 -16.88 -4.46
N ILE A 249 5.80 -17.80 -3.77
CA ILE A 249 6.44 -18.75 -2.85
C ILE A 249 7.20 -19.85 -3.61
N GLN A 250 6.64 -20.36 -4.72
CA GLN A 250 7.28 -21.42 -5.51
C GLN A 250 8.62 -20.97 -6.10
N HIS A 251 8.74 -19.70 -6.49
CA HIS A 251 9.96 -19.12 -7.06
C HIS A 251 10.89 -18.52 -6.00
N ASP A 252 10.69 -18.82 -4.71
CA ASP A 252 11.51 -18.35 -3.59
C ASP A 252 11.61 -16.82 -3.43
N LEU A 253 10.71 -16.04 -4.05
CA LEU A 253 10.64 -14.58 -3.83
C LEU A 253 10.08 -14.24 -2.45
N LEU A 254 9.16 -15.08 -1.94
CA LEU A 254 8.56 -14.92 -0.63
C LEU A 254 8.66 -16.20 0.18
N THR A 255 9.05 -16.07 1.45
CA THR A 255 8.96 -17.18 2.40
C THR A 255 7.58 -17.19 3.06
N LEU A 256 7.01 -18.37 3.29
CA LEU A 256 5.75 -18.54 4.04
C LEU A 256 5.72 -17.80 5.39
N ALA A 257 6.88 -17.70 6.06
CA ALA A 257 7.04 -16.99 7.32
C ALA A 257 6.65 -15.50 7.23
N VAL A 258 6.88 -14.88 6.07
CA VAL A 258 6.59 -13.45 5.83
C VAL A 258 5.11 -13.24 5.55
N VAL A 259 4.43 -14.22 4.97
CA VAL A 259 3.00 -14.11 4.61
C VAL A 259 2.10 -14.34 5.84
N TYR A 260 2.48 -15.23 6.77
CA TYR A 260 1.63 -15.57 7.92
C TYR A 260 1.16 -14.40 8.79
N PRO A 261 2.00 -13.40 9.15
CA PRO A 261 1.57 -12.27 9.95
C PRO A 261 0.45 -11.43 9.32
N HIS A 262 0.30 -11.53 7.99
CA HIS A 262 -0.69 -10.75 7.24
C HIS A 262 -2.00 -11.52 6.96
N LEU A 263 -2.01 -12.84 7.16
CA LEU A 263 -3.19 -13.67 6.95
C LEU A 263 -4.08 -13.68 8.18
N SER A 264 -5.39 -13.65 7.94
CA SER A 264 -6.40 -13.82 8.98
C SER A 264 -7.31 -15.00 8.62
N PRO A 265 -7.67 -15.89 9.56
CA PRO A 265 -7.25 -15.93 10.97
C PRO A 265 -5.83 -16.50 11.18
N THR A 266 -5.22 -16.25 12.35
CA THR A 266 -3.94 -16.84 12.77
C THR A 266 -4.05 -18.35 12.96
N LYS A 267 -2.95 -19.10 12.77
CA LYS A 267 -2.91 -20.57 12.92
C LYS A 267 -3.53 -21.05 14.23
N ASP A 268 -3.19 -20.41 15.35
CA ASP A 268 -3.69 -20.78 16.67
C ASP A 268 -5.20 -20.51 16.83
N ALA A 269 -5.70 -19.46 16.19
CA ALA A 269 -7.13 -19.15 16.19
C ALA A 269 -7.93 -20.18 15.39
N VAL A 270 -7.36 -20.70 14.28
CA VAL A 270 -7.97 -21.82 13.53
C VAL A 270 -8.04 -23.07 14.40
N VAL A 271 -6.96 -23.40 15.12
CA VAL A 271 -6.94 -24.54 16.03
C VAL A 271 -7.97 -24.37 17.15
N ALA A 272 -8.04 -23.20 17.77
CA ALA A 272 -9.02 -22.90 18.81
C ALA A 272 -10.47 -23.06 18.29
N ALA A 273 -10.79 -22.47 17.13
CA ALA A 273 -12.11 -22.60 16.50
C ALA A 273 -12.46 -24.06 16.22
N ALA A 274 -11.54 -24.82 15.62
CA ALA A 274 -11.76 -26.24 15.33
C ALA A 274 -11.94 -27.10 16.60
N THR A 275 -11.20 -26.79 17.68
CA THR A 275 -11.41 -27.48 18.96
C THR A 275 -12.78 -27.20 19.56
N GLN A 276 -13.28 -25.97 19.42
CA GLN A 276 -14.60 -25.58 19.88
C GLN A 276 -15.70 -26.24 19.05
N ASP A 277 -15.59 -26.18 17.72
CA ASP A 277 -16.54 -26.85 16.81
C ASP A 277 -16.62 -28.37 17.11
N ARG A 278 -15.48 -29.01 17.39
CA ARG A 278 -15.45 -30.43 17.77
C ARG A 278 -16.16 -30.68 19.11
N LEU A 279 -15.98 -29.82 20.10
CA LEU A 279 -16.69 -29.93 21.38
C LEU A 279 -18.20 -29.79 21.19
N ASP A 280 -18.61 -28.86 20.34
CA ASP A 280 -20.02 -28.61 20.02
C ASP A 280 -20.64 -29.81 19.30
N VAL A 281 -19.94 -30.40 18.32
CA VAL A 281 -20.38 -31.65 17.65
C VAL A 281 -20.51 -32.81 18.64
N VAL A 282 -19.56 -32.96 19.56
CA VAL A 282 -19.63 -34.01 20.61
C VAL A 282 -20.78 -33.75 21.58
N GLN A 283 -21.05 -32.50 21.96
CA GLN A 283 -22.19 -32.14 22.79
C GLN A 283 -23.51 -32.40 22.07
N HIS A 284 -23.60 -32.05 20.79
CA HIS A 284 -24.75 -32.32 19.94
C HIS A 284 -24.99 -33.83 19.78
N ALA A 285 -23.94 -34.62 19.58
CA ALA A 285 -24.05 -36.08 19.52
C ALA A 285 -24.54 -36.68 20.86
N LYS A 286 -24.16 -36.07 22.01
CA LYS A 286 -24.63 -36.48 23.34
C LYS A 286 -26.06 -36.01 23.66
N SER A 287 -26.52 -34.92 23.05
CA SER A 287 -27.91 -34.47 23.16
C SER A 287 -28.82 -35.18 22.17
N TYR A 288 -28.27 -35.75 21.10
CA TYR A 288 -28.98 -36.61 20.17
C TYR A 288 -29.57 -37.83 20.91
N GLY A 289 -30.91 -37.93 20.92
CA GLY A 289 -31.65 -38.94 21.68
C GLY A 289 -32.22 -38.48 23.02
N LYS A 290 -31.89 -37.26 23.50
CA LYS A 290 -32.62 -36.63 24.62
C LYS A 290 -33.85 -35.91 24.08
N VAL A 291 -35.01 -36.56 24.15
CA VAL A 291 -36.29 -35.94 23.81
C VAL A 291 -36.72 -35.03 24.96
N ASN A 292 -36.71 -33.72 24.73
CA ASN A 292 -37.23 -32.75 25.68
C ASN A 292 -38.77 -32.76 25.62
N LEU A 293 -39.42 -33.36 26.61
CA LEU A 293 -40.88 -33.55 26.65
C LEU A 293 -41.68 -32.23 26.76
N ASN A 294 -41.00 -31.09 26.98
CA ASN A 294 -41.59 -29.75 27.02
C ASN A 294 -41.34 -28.93 25.74
N ALA A 295 -40.65 -29.47 24.73
CA ALA A 295 -40.42 -28.75 23.49
C ALA A 295 -41.63 -28.91 22.55
N LYS A 296 -42.32 -27.80 22.27
CA LYS A 296 -43.21 -27.68 21.10
C LYS A 296 -42.41 -28.06 19.86
N LYS A 297 -43.02 -28.83 18.93
CA LYS A 297 -42.42 -29.37 17.71
C LYS A 297 -41.33 -28.45 17.13
N PRO A 298 -40.09 -28.93 16.92
CA PRO A 298 -39.09 -28.15 16.20
C PRO A 298 -39.43 -28.20 14.71
N ASP A 299 -39.71 -27.04 14.12
CA ASP A 299 -39.69 -26.86 12.67
C ASP A 299 -38.24 -26.94 12.17
N ASP A 300 -38.03 -27.71 11.11
CA ASP A 300 -36.94 -27.73 10.10
C ASP A 300 -35.66 -26.87 10.27
N GLU A 301 -34.98 -26.87 11.42
CA GLU A 301 -33.67 -26.16 11.58
C GLU A 301 -32.43 -26.97 11.14
N HIS A 302 -32.56 -28.26 10.82
CA HIS A 302 -31.39 -29.13 10.54
C HIS A 302 -30.74 -28.88 9.17
N ALA A 303 -31.43 -28.25 8.21
CA ALA A 303 -30.85 -27.93 6.89
C ALA A 303 -29.98 -26.66 6.91
N ALA A 304 -30.20 -25.74 7.85
CA ALA A 304 -29.51 -24.45 7.89
C ALA A 304 -28.08 -24.50 8.48
N ALA A 305 -27.80 -25.46 9.37
CA ALA A 305 -26.52 -25.56 10.07
C ALA A 305 -25.35 -26.10 9.20
N ALA A 306 -25.66 -26.90 8.16
CA ALA A 306 -24.65 -27.42 7.24
C ALA A 306 -24.11 -26.32 6.31
N ASP A 307 -24.98 -25.43 5.82
CA ASP A 307 -24.60 -24.30 4.97
C ASP A 307 -23.76 -23.27 5.74
N THR A 308 -24.09 -22.96 6.99
CA THR A 308 -23.34 -21.98 7.80
C THR A 308 -21.92 -22.42 8.14
N SER A 309 -21.65 -23.74 8.18
CA SER A 309 -20.30 -24.26 8.44
C SER A 309 -19.35 -24.12 7.25
N GLN A 310 -19.86 -24.25 6.01
CA GLN A 310 -19.06 -24.07 4.80
C GLN A 310 -18.67 -22.59 4.61
N ASP A 311 -19.57 -21.67 4.95
CA ASP A 311 -19.31 -20.23 4.90
C ASP A 311 -18.25 -19.77 5.92
N LYS A 312 -18.25 -20.36 7.13
CA LYS A 312 -17.23 -20.10 8.16
C LYS A 312 -15.82 -20.53 7.74
N HIS A 313 -15.70 -21.60 6.96
CA HIS A 313 -14.40 -22.05 6.45
C HIS A 313 -14.00 -21.34 5.14
N ALA A 314 -14.95 -20.78 4.40
CA ALA A 314 -14.69 -20.01 3.19
C ALA A 314 -13.95 -18.68 3.47
N THR A 315 -14.12 -18.10 4.66
CA THR A 315 -13.39 -16.89 5.09
C THR A 315 -11.97 -17.20 5.59
N ASN A 316 -11.62 -18.48 5.81
CA ASN A 316 -10.29 -18.87 6.27
C ASN A 316 -9.25 -18.76 5.16
N GLN A 317 -8.50 -17.66 5.15
CA GLN A 317 -7.48 -17.39 4.14
C GLN A 317 -6.34 -18.43 4.15
N LEU A 318 -6.06 -19.06 5.29
CA LEU A 318 -5.07 -20.14 5.39
C LEU A 318 -5.43 -21.36 4.53
N TYR A 319 -6.70 -21.78 4.52
CA TYR A 319 -7.14 -22.89 3.69
C TYR A 319 -7.13 -22.52 2.20
N GLY A 320 -7.50 -21.27 1.88
CA GLY A 320 -7.36 -20.72 0.53
C GLY A 320 -5.91 -20.71 0.03
N LEU A 321 -4.95 -20.39 0.91
CA LEU A 321 -3.52 -20.41 0.55
C LEU A 321 -3.03 -21.84 0.29
N ILE A 322 -3.42 -22.83 1.10
CA ILE A 322 -3.05 -24.23 0.87
C ILE A 322 -3.59 -24.69 -0.49
N VAL A 323 -4.83 -24.32 -0.82
CA VAL A 323 -5.40 -24.57 -2.15
C VAL A 323 -4.52 -23.95 -3.26
N GLY A 324 -4.14 -22.68 -3.12
CA GLY A 324 -3.27 -22.00 -4.09
C GLY A 324 -1.90 -22.70 -4.26
N LEU A 325 -1.27 -23.11 -3.16
CA LEU A 325 0.02 -23.81 -3.17
C LEU A 325 -0.03 -25.14 -3.93
N LEU A 326 -1.11 -25.91 -3.72
CA LEU A 326 -1.32 -27.17 -4.42
C LEU A 326 -1.64 -26.97 -5.90
N GLU A 327 -2.39 -25.92 -6.27
CA GLU A 327 -2.68 -25.57 -7.66
C GLU A 327 -1.43 -25.16 -8.45
N VAL A 328 -0.48 -24.50 -7.80
CA VAL A 328 0.76 -24.00 -8.42
C VAL A 328 1.86 -25.06 -8.45
N GLY A 329 1.81 -26.03 -7.52
CA GLY A 329 2.76 -27.15 -7.46
C GLY A 329 3.82 -27.04 -6.39
N ALA A 330 3.70 -26.08 -5.48
CA ALA A 330 4.51 -25.96 -4.28
C ALA A 330 4.07 -27.02 -3.25
N THR A 331 4.31 -28.29 -3.59
CA THR A 331 3.79 -29.45 -2.84
C THR A 331 4.38 -29.58 -1.44
N GLY A 332 5.69 -29.37 -1.29
CA GLY A 332 6.36 -29.40 0.01
C GLY A 332 5.69 -28.50 1.06
N PRO A 333 5.64 -27.18 0.85
CA PRO A 333 5.00 -26.26 1.80
C PRO A 333 3.50 -26.52 1.98
N GLY A 334 2.79 -26.90 0.90
CA GLY A 334 1.35 -27.21 0.95
C GLY A 334 1.03 -28.41 1.84
N PHE A 335 1.71 -29.55 1.65
CA PHE A 335 1.48 -30.76 2.45
C PHE A 335 2.03 -30.62 3.87
N ALA A 336 3.16 -29.96 4.08
CA ALA A 336 3.69 -29.68 5.42
C ALA A 336 2.69 -28.89 6.29
N LEU A 337 1.93 -27.97 5.68
CA LEU A 337 0.86 -27.26 6.37
C LEU A 337 -0.29 -28.18 6.76
N ILE A 338 -0.72 -29.07 5.87
CA ILE A 338 -1.80 -30.02 6.16
C ILE A 338 -1.35 -30.97 7.28
N GLU A 339 -0.14 -31.50 7.22
CA GLU A 339 0.46 -32.35 8.26
C GLU A 339 0.56 -31.63 9.62
N TRP A 340 0.91 -30.35 9.62
CA TRP A 340 0.94 -29.56 10.84
C TRP A 340 -0.45 -29.41 11.47
N PHE A 341 -1.49 -29.16 10.67
CA PHE A 341 -2.86 -29.07 11.17
C PHE A 341 -3.39 -30.43 11.67
N THR A 342 -3.12 -31.52 10.95
CA THR A 342 -3.54 -32.86 11.37
C THR A 342 -2.84 -33.29 12.66
N ALA A 343 -1.58 -32.91 12.87
CA ALA A 343 -0.88 -33.11 14.13
C ALA A 343 -1.53 -32.36 15.32
N GLN A 344 -2.23 -31.25 15.06
CA GLN A 344 -2.99 -30.50 16.06
C GLN A 344 -4.44 -30.97 16.21
N ASN A 345 -4.80 -32.14 15.65
CA ASN A 345 -6.17 -32.68 15.61
C ASN A 345 -7.19 -31.77 14.90
N VAL A 346 -6.73 -30.92 13.98
CA VAL A 346 -7.59 -30.16 13.07
C VAL A 346 -7.58 -30.88 11.74
N ASP A 347 -8.74 -31.12 11.14
CA ASP A 347 -8.85 -31.71 9.81
C ASP A 347 -9.12 -30.62 8.76
N PRO A 348 -8.09 -30.16 8.01
CA PRO A 348 -8.27 -29.11 7.02
C PRO A 348 -9.15 -29.56 5.84
N LEU A 349 -9.26 -30.87 5.61
CA LEU A 349 -9.94 -31.44 4.45
C LEU A 349 -11.47 -31.40 4.58
N GLN A 350 -12.00 -31.04 5.75
CA GLN A 350 -13.41 -30.69 5.89
C GLN A 350 -13.81 -29.51 4.97
N TYR A 351 -12.85 -28.64 4.62
CA TYR A 351 -13.06 -27.62 3.61
C TYR A 351 -13.09 -28.25 2.21
N LYS A 352 -14.30 -28.38 1.65
CA LYS A 352 -14.56 -29.05 0.36
C LYS A 352 -13.62 -28.61 -0.79
N PRO A 353 -13.33 -27.31 -1.02
CA PRO A 353 -12.40 -26.91 -2.07
C PRO A 353 -10.98 -27.43 -1.85
N LEU A 354 -10.51 -27.55 -0.61
CA LEU A 354 -9.20 -28.13 -0.32
C LEU A 354 -9.18 -29.63 -0.59
N ALA A 355 -10.18 -30.38 -0.12
CA ALA A 355 -10.29 -31.82 -0.40
C ALA A 355 -10.31 -32.10 -1.91
N LEU A 356 -11.09 -31.34 -2.68
CA LEU A 356 -11.14 -31.48 -4.14
C LEU A 356 -9.78 -31.20 -4.81
N GLN A 357 -9.00 -30.23 -4.31
CA GLN A 357 -7.69 -29.94 -4.86
C GLN A 357 -6.67 -31.03 -4.55
N VAL A 358 -6.73 -31.61 -3.35
CA VAL A 358 -5.90 -32.79 -3.03
C VAL A 358 -6.31 -33.99 -3.89
N CYS A 359 -7.61 -34.22 -4.13
CA CYS A 359 -8.06 -35.27 -5.05
C CYS A 359 -7.56 -35.03 -6.48
N GLN A 360 -7.62 -33.79 -6.96
CA GLN A 360 -7.11 -33.40 -8.27
C GLN A 360 -5.60 -33.58 -8.38
N PHE A 361 -4.86 -33.26 -7.32
CA PHE A 361 -3.44 -33.53 -7.22
C PHE A 361 -3.13 -35.03 -7.34
N VAL A 362 -3.94 -35.88 -6.69
CA VAL A 362 -3.79 -37.34 -6.83
C VAL A 362 -4.15 -37.80 -8.26
N HIS A 363 -5.17 -37.23 -8.90
CA HIS A 363 -5.47 -37.50 -10.32
C HIS A 363 -4.26 -37.23 -11.21
N ASP A 364 -3.60 -36.08 -11.05
CA ASP A 364 -2.41 -35.74 -11.83
C ASP A 364 -1.25 -36.73 -11.59
N LEU A 365 -1.10 -37.24 -10.35
CA LEU A 365 -0.09 -38.25 -10.03
C LEU A 365 -0.36 -39.60 -10.69
N ILE A 366 -1.62 -40.06 -10.71
CA ILE A 366 -1.99 -41.41 -11.19
C ILE A 366 -2.30 -41.47 -12.69
N ASP A 367 -2.40 -40.31 -13.36
CA ASP A 367 -2.94 -40.24 -14.71
C ASP A 367 -2.17 -41.07 -15.74
N ASP A 368 -0.83 -41.14 -15.70
CA ASP A 368 -0.05 -41.97 -16.64
C ASP A 368 -0.15 -43.47 -16.31
N MET A 369 -0.28 -43.86 -15.03
CA MET A 369 -0.52 -45.26 -14.65
C MET A 369 -1.94 -45.71 -15.02
N TYR A 370 -2.91 -44.80 -14.96
CA TYR A 370 -4.30 -45.07 -15.32
C TYR A 370 -4.56 -44.96 -16.83
N ALA A 371 -3.74 -44.23 -17.58
CA ALA A 371 -3.86 -44.07 -19.03
C ALA A 371 -4.09 -45.40 -19.80
N PRO A 372 -3.34 -46.50 -19.56
CA PRO A 372 -3.57 -47.77 -20.24
C PRO A 372 -4.87 -48.48 -19.83
N LEU A 373 -5.39 -48.20 -18.62
CA LEU A 373 -6.65 -48.76 -18.10
C LEU A 373 -7.87 -47.90 -18.44
N SER A 374 -7.65 -46.76 -19.09
CA SER A 374 -8.70 -45.81 -19.42
C SER A 374 -9.58 -46.31 -20.57
N LEU A 375 -10.83 -45.85 -20.63
CA LEU A 375 -11.73 -46.18 -21.74
C LEU A 375 -11.23 -45.66 -23.10
N ARG A 376 -10.25 -44.74 -23.08
CA ARG A 376 -9.62 -44.16 -24.27
C ARG A 376 -8.61 -45.13 -24.91
N SER A 377 -7.75 -45.78 -24.11
CA SER A 377 -6.84 -46.82 -24.60
C SER A 377 -7.60 -48.05 -25.09
N LEU A 378 -8.76 -48.32 -24.47
CA LEU A 378 -9.68 -49.38 -24.88
C LEU A 378 -10.56 -49.02 -26.10
N ARG A 379 -10.34 -47.85 -26.74
CA ARG A 379 -11.04 -47.36 -27.95
C ARG A 379 -12.56 -47.18 -27.82
N PHE A 380 -13.11 -47.15 -26.60
CA PHE A 380 -14.54 -46.94 -26.37
C PHE A 380 -14.95 -45.45 -26.35
N ALA A 381 -14.00 -44.52 -26.40
CA ALA A 381 -14.26 -43.08 -26.42
C ALA A 381 -13.23 -42.33 -27.27
N SER A 382 -13.69 -41.42 -28.14
CA SER A 382 -12.85 -40.49 -28.90
C SER A 382 -12.54 -39.22 -28.08
N PRO A 383 -11.38 -38.55 -28.31
CA PRO A 383 -11.08 -37.30 -27.62
C PRO A 383 -12.01 -36.19 -28.11
N SER A 384 -12.77 -35.58 -27.21
CA SER A 384 -13.44 -34.30 -27.48
C SER A 384 -12.37 -33.20 -27.55
N PRO A 385 -12.33 -32.39 -28.62
CA PRO A 385 -11.38 -31.30 -28.78
C PRO A 385 -11.67 -30.09 -27.86
N ASP A 386 -12.86 -30.00 -27.27
CA ASP A 386 -13.36 -28.80 -26.60
C ASP A 386 -13.02 -28.71 -25.10
N ILE A 387 -12.42 -29.76 -24.52
CA ILE A 387 -12.04 -29.74 -23.11
C ILE A 387 -10.59 -29.25 -22.99
N PRO A 388 -10.35 -28.04 -22.46
CA PRO A 388 -8.99 -27.54 -22.25
C PRO A 388 -8.23 -28.52 -21.35
N ARG A 389 -7.10 -29.03 -21.87
CA ARG A 389 -6.23 -29.92 -21.10
C ARG A 389 -5.66 -29.13 -19.94
N ARG A 390 -5.88 -29.62 -18.73
CA ARG A 390 -5.34 -29.01 -17.52
C ARG A 390 -3.81 -29.03 -17.56
N ARG A 391 -3.17 -27.91 -17.20
CA ARG A 391 -1.71 -27.85 -17.03
C ARG A 391 -1.35 -28.83 -15.91
N ARG A 392 -0.57 -29.87 -16.23
CA ARG A 392 -0.07 -30.81 -15.22
C ARG A 392 0.96 -30.08 -14.36
N VAL A 393 0.68 -30.08 -13.08
CA VAL A 393 1.47 -29.35 -12.08
C VAL A 393 2.61 -30.23 -11.54
N VAL A 394 2.40 -31.55 -11.52
CA VAL A 394 3.37 -32.53 -11.01
C VAL A 394 3.57 -33.66 -12.03
N PRO A 395 4.82 -34.18 -12.18
CA PRO A 395 5.06 -35.36 -13.00
C PRO A 395 4.27 -36.56 -12.48
N SER A 396 3.62 -37.29 -13.39
CA SER A 396 2.90 -38.51 -13.02
C SER A 396 3.89 -39.61 -12.64
N VAL A 397 3.44 -40.46 -11.72
CA VAL A 397 4.19 -41.61 -11.25
C VAL A 397 4.22 -42.69 -12.34
N GLN A 398 5.38 -43.29 -12.59
CA GLN A 398 5.52 -44.35 -13.60
C GLN A 398 5.77 -45.74 -13.00
N THR A 399 6.21 -45.82 -11.74
CA THR A 399 6.56 -47.08 -11.08
C THR A 399 5.65 -47.39 -9.90
N VAL A 400 5.41 -48.67 -9.63
CA VAL A 400 4.57 -49.13 -8.52
C VAL A 400 5.18 -48.73 -7.16
N ASP A 401 6.51 -48.77 -7.02
CA ASP A 401 7.19 -48.36 -5.79
C ASP A 401 7.00 -46.87 -5.49
N ALA A 402 7.08 -46.02 -6.52
CA ALA A 402 6.82 -44.59 -6.37
C ALA A 402 5.33 -44.30 -6.10
N PHE A 403 4.42 -45.15 -6.60
CA PHE A 403 2.99 -45.04 -6.28
C PHE A 403 2.75 -45.29 -4.80
N VAL A 404 3.34 -46.37 -4.26
CA VAL A 404 3.24 -46.67 -2.83
C VAL A 404 3.89 -45.57 -1.98
N ALA A 405 5.05 -45.05 -2.40
CA ALA A 405 5.75 -44.03 -1.64
C ALA A 405 5.05 -42.65 -1.65
N GLN A 406 4.44 -42.24 -2.77
CA GLN A 406 3.93 -40.87 -2.93
C GLN A 406 2.41 -40.74 -2.89
N VAL A 407 1.67 -41.75 -3.35
CA VAL A 407 0.20 -41.70 -3.46
C VAL A 407 -0.46 -42.24 -2.20
N VAL A 408 0.01 -43.35 -1.65
CA VAL A 408 -0.61 -43.99 -0.47
C VAL A 408 -0.62 -43.10 0.78
N PRO A 409 0.44 -42.33 1.12
CA PRO A 409 0.38 -41.39 2.25
C PRO A 409 -0.65 -40.29 2.03
N LYS A 410 -0.80 -39.81 0.79
CA LYS A 410 -1.77 -38.77 0.43
C LYS A 410 -3.20 -39.29 0.44
N LEU A 411 -3.42 -40.55 0.08
CA LEU A 411 -4.72 -41.23 0.23
C LEU A 411 -5.08 -41.44 1.70
N HIS A 412 -4.12 -41.77 2.56
CA HIS A 412 -4.33 -41.81 4.02
C HIS A 412 -4.70 -40.44 4.58
N LEU A 413 -4.08 -39.37 4.07
CA LEU A 413 -4.40 -38.01 4.44
C LEU A 413 -5.84 -37.63 4.06
N ILE A 414 -6.30 -38.01 2.86
CA ILE A 414 -7.69 -37.78 2.41
C ILE A 414 -8.70 -38.55 3.25
N GLY A 415 -8.42 -39.83 3.54
CA GLY A 415 -9.27 -40.68 4.37
C GLY A 415 -10.73 -40.69 3.92
N ALA A 416 -11.64 -40.31 4.83
CA ALA A 416 -13.09 -40.31 4.60
C ALA A 416 -13.58 -39.22 3.62
N HIS A 417 -12.76 -38.21 3.31
CA HIS A 417 -13.13 -37.09 2.43
C HIS A 417 -13.09 -37.43 0.94
N LEU A 418 -12.72 -38.67 0.59
CA LEU A 418 -12.74 -39.16 -0.77
C LEU A 418 -14.15 -39.21 -1.39
N HIS A 419 -15.20 -39.16 -0.56
CA HIS A 419 -16.60 -39.11 -1.02
C HIS A 419 -16.91 -37.89 -1.90
N HIS A 420 -16.12 -36.81 -1.80
CA HIS A 420 -16.28 -35.63 -2.64
C HIS A 420 -15.87 -35.86 -4.11
N ASP A 421 -15.07 -36.88 -4.41
CA ASP A 421 -14.62 -37.20 -5.78
C ASP A 421 -14.77 -38.70 -6.08
N GLN A 422 -15.95 -39.05 -6.62
CA GLN A 422 -16.27 -40.42 -7.04
C GLN A 422 -15.38 -40.92 -8.20
N PHE A 423 -14.84 -40.02 -9.02
CA PHE A 423 -13.98 -40.41 -10.14
C PHE A 423 -12.63 -40.91 -9.65
N LEU A 424 -12.06 -40.26 -8.63
CA LEU A 424 -10.80 -40.73 -8.05
C LEU A 424 -10.95 -42.14 -7.47
N TRP A 425 -12.04 -42.37 -6.74
CA TRP A 425 -12.35 -43.69 -6.18
C TRP A 425 -12.46 -44.77 -7.26
N THR A 426 -13.18 -44.50 -8.36
CA THR A 426 -13.30 -45.47 -9.46
C THR A 426 -11.98 -45.71 -10.20
N LYS A 427 -11.11 -44.70 -10.38
CA LYS A 427 -9.76 -44.89 -10.92
C LYS A 427 -8.93 -45.81 -10.03
N LEU A 428 -8.93 -45.57 -8.72
CA LEU A 428 -8.21 -46.39 -7.74
C LEU A 428 -8.71 -47.84 -7.73
N LEU A 429 -10.04 -48.04 -7.75
CA LEU A 429 -10.63 -49.39 -7.82
C LEU A 429 -10.23 -50.12 -9.11
N ARG A 430 -10.15 -49.43 -10.25
CA ARG A 430 -9.71 -50.05 -11.52
C ARG A 430 -8.22 -50.39 -11.52
N MET A 431 -7.40 -49.57 -10.87
CA MET A 431 -5.97 -49.85 -10.72
C MET A 431 -5.68 -50.99 -9.73
N LEU A 432 -6.49 -51.11 -8.67
CA LEU A 432 -6.33 -52.13 -7.63
C LEU A 432 -7.09 -53.43 -7.93
N SER A 433 -8.11 -53.37 -8.79
CA SER A 433 -8.79 -54.57 -9.27
C SER A 433 -7.74 -55.44 -9.97
N PRO A 434 -7.63 -56.73 -9.61
CA PRO A 434 -6.87 -57.65 -10.41
C PRO A 434 -7.58 -57.72 -11.77
N LEU A 435 -7.11 -56.96 -12.74
CA LEU A 435 -7.19 -57.44 -14.10
C LEU A 435 -6.30 -58.67 -14.09
N ASP A 436 -6.95 -59.82 -13.96
CA ASP A 436 -6.46 -61.07 -14.51
C ASP A 436 -5.60 -60.75 -15.72
N ARG A 437 -4.40 -61.34 -15.74
CA ARG A 437 -3.91 -62.10 -16.89
C ARG A 437 -4.81 -61.85 -18.12
N LEU A 438 -4.59 -60.76 -18.85
CA LEU A 438 -4.80 -60.83 -20.28
C LEU A 438 -3.81 -61.92 -20.70
N PRO A 439 -4.27 -63.10 -21.16
CA PRO A 439 -3.34 -64.09 -21.67
C PRO A 439 -2.46 -63.39 -22.70
N PRO A 440 -1.14 -63.63 -22.72
CA PRO A 440 -0.33 -63.17 -23.84
C PRO A 440 -0.97 -63.76 -25.09
N ASP A 441 -1.24 -62.89 -26.06
CA ASP A 441 -1.86 -63.22 -27.34
C ASP A 441 -1.36 -64.57 -27.88
N THR A 442 -2.31 -65.48 -28.15
CA THR A 442 -2.21 -66.43 -29.26
C THR A 442 -2.57 -65.74 -30.55
#